data_AF-A0A955YDZ3-F1
#
_entry.id   AF-A0A955YDZ3-F1
#
_cell.length_a   1.000
_cell.length_b   1.000
_cell.length_c   1.000
_cell.angle_alpha   90.00
_cell.angle_beta   90.00
_cell.angle_gamma   90.00
#
_symmetry.space_group_name_H-M   'P 1'
#
loop_
_entity.id
_entity.type
_entity.pdbx_description
1 polymer ?
#
loop_
_entity_poly.entity_id
_entity_poly.type
_entity_poly.pdbx_seq_one_letter_code
_entity_poly.pdbx_strand_id
1 'polypeptide(L)'
;RVRLAAQGTGRWKSSSGDRAKFGLSAAEIIEVVDVLKAREGLSWLKLLHYHIGSQISAVRRIQDAVREASRFYVELKRFGAEMGFLDVGGGLGIDYDGSRTDFDSSMNYDLAEYAETIVTTIAEVCDESEIAHPNIVTETGRALVAHSSLLVVPVMEASRPAGKVDAKLIEKYTSVAELNELHDELSARRP
;
A
#
# COMPACT_ATOMS: atom_id res chain seq x y z
N ARG A 1 -0.30 11.04 -16.80
CA ARG A 1 0.23 10.35 -15.60
C ARG A 1 1.71 10.69 -15.45
N VAL A 2 2.13 11.13 -14.27
CA VAL A 2 3.54 11.46 -13.96
C VAL A 2 4.25 10.27 -13.30
N ARG A 3 5.55 10.12 -13.56
CA ARG A 3 6.45 9.26 -12.80
C ARG A 3 7.06 10.09 -11.68
N LEU A 4 6.85 9.65 -10.46
CA LEU A 4 7.42 10.28 -9.28
C LEU A 4 8.75 9.62 -8.94
N ALA A 5 9.68 10.39 -8.38
CA ALA A 5 10.87 9.87 -7.73
C ALA A 5 10.52 9.12 -6.43
N ALA A 6 9.45 9.53 -5.75
CA ALA A 6 8.89 8.83 -4.59
C ALA A 6 8.54 7.36 -4.93
N GLN A 7 9.02 6.42 -4.08
CA GLN A 7 8.88 4.97 -4.28
C GLN A 7 7.83 4.33 -3.35
N GLY A 8 7.15 3.29 -3.86
CA GLY A 8 6.23 2.44 -3.09
C GLY A 8 6.92 1.47 -2.12
N THR A 9 6.13 0.72 -1.35
CA THR A 9 6.58 -0.25 -0.31
C THR A 9 6.38 -1.71 -0.71
N GLY A 10 7.06 -2.60 0.04
CA GLY A 10 6.81 -4.04 0.03
C GLY A 10 6.91 -4.70 -1.35
N ARG A 11 6.04 -5.68 -1.59
CA ARG A 11 5.98 -6.44 -2.86
C ARG A 11 5.63 -5.59 -4.09
N TRP A 12 5.18 -4.35 -3.90
CA TRP A 12 4.73 -3.44 -4.96
C TRP A 12 5.74 -2.32 -5.25
N LYS A 13 6.93 -2.36 -4.64
CA LYS A 13 7.99 -1.36 -4.87
C LYS A 13 8.36 -1.14 -6.34
N SER A 14 8.25 -2.18 -7.19
CA SER A 14 8.58 -2.10 -8.62
C SER A 14 7.50 -1.46 -9.50
N SER A 15 6.29 -1.23 -8.97
CA SER A 15 5.21 -0.57 -9.73
C SER A 15 5.30 0.96 -9.75
N SER A 16 6.26 1.55 -9.03
CA SER A 16 6.40 2.99 -8.82
C SER A 16 7.86 3.45 -8.85
N GLY A 17 8.12 4.76 -8.84
CA GLY A 17 9.46 5.32 -9.03
C GLY A 17 9.87 5.50 -10.51
N ASP A 18 11.11 5.95 -10.74
CA ASP A 18 11.75 6.10 -12.06
C ASP A 18 11.89 4.80 -12.88
N ARG A 19 11.48 3.66 -12.34
CA ARG A 19 11.40 2.36 -13.04
C ARG A 19 9.96 1.87 -13.21
N ALA A 20 8.96 2.67 -12.86
CA ALA A 20 7.56 2.35 -13.07
C ALA A 20 7.28 2.06 -14.55
N LYS A 21 6.40 1.09 -14.81
CA LYS A 21 6.00 0.67 -16.17
C LYS A 21 5.24 1.75 -16.95
N PHE A 22 4.60 2.69 -16.23
CA PHE A 22 3.72 3.70 -16.80
C PHE A 22 4.01 5.08 -16.23
N GLY A 23 3.64 6.10 -17.00
CA GLY A 23 3.80 7.51 -16.66
C GLY A 23 4.89 8.17 -17.49
N LEU A 24 4.83 9.50 -17.54
CA LEU A 24 5.81 10.34 -18.20
C LEU A 24 6.80 10.86 -17.15
N SER A 25 8.08 10.87 -17.51
CA SER A 25 9.13 11.60 -16.79
C SER A 25 8.92 13.11 -16.88
N ALA A 26 9.65 13.88 -16.07
CA ALA A 26 9.59 15.34 -16.12
C ALA A 26 9.92 15.90 -17.52
N ALA A 27 10.90 15.32 -18.22
CA ALA A 27 11.26 15.74 -19.57
C ALA A 27 10.12 15.49 -20.58
N GLU A 28 9.54 14.28 -20.55
CA GLU A 28 8.41 13.93 -21.42
C GLU A 28 7.16 14.78 -21.12
N ILE A 29 6.95 15.20 -19.87
CA ILE A 29 5.87 16.13 -19.52
C ILE A 29 6.08 17.50 -20.16
N ILE A 30 7.32 18.02 -20.16
CA ILE A 30 7.65 19.29 -20.83
C ILE A 30 7.38 19.16 -22.34
N GLU A 31 7.80 18.05 -22.97
CA GLU A 31 7.50 17.79 -24.38
C GLU A 31 5.99 17.78 -24.66
N VAL A 32 5.19 17.15 -23.79
CA VAL A 32 3.72 17.18 -23.91
C VAL A 32 3.18 18.61 -23.80
N VAL A 33 3.69 19.41 -22.87
CA VAL A 33 3.30 20.83 -22.72
C VAL A 33 3.62 21.60 -24.00
N ASP A 34 4.80 21.40 -24.59
CA ASP A 34 5.20 22.08 -25.83
C ASP A 34 4.35 21.66 -27.03
N VAL A 35 4.04 20.36 -27.15
CA VAL A 35 3.13 19.84 -28.18
C VAL A 35 1.73 20.44 -28.04
N LEU A 36 1.22 20.56 -26.82
CA LEU A 36 -0.09 21.14 -26.56
C LEU A 36 -0.11 22.66 -26.80
N LYS A 37 0.95 23.38 -26.42
CA LYS A 37 1.11 24.82 -26.71
C LYS A 37 1.09 25.09 -28.21
N ALA A 38 1.86 24.33 -28.99
CA ALA A 38 1.93 24.47 -30.44
C ALA A 38 0.58 24.21 -31.14
N ARG A 39 -0.37 23.58 -30.46
CA ARG A 39 -1.71 23.26 -30.96
C ARG A 39 -2.81 24.06 -30.27
N GLU A 40 -2.46 25.06 -29.47
CA GLU A 40 -3.40 25.84 -28.65
C GLU A 40 -4.31 24.95 -27.75
N GLY A 41 -3.81 23.76 -27.40
CA GLY A 41 -4.55 22.68 -26.73
C GLY A 41 -4.26 22.53 -25.24
N LEU A 42 -3.52 23.47 -24.61
CA LEU A 42 -3.21 23.39 -23.17
C LEU A 42 -4.45 23.33 -22.28
N SER A 43 -5.56 23.92 -22.72
CA SER A 43 -6.84 23.87 -22.01
C SER A 43 -7.43 22.46 -21.94
N TRP A 44 -7.00 21.52 -22.78
CA TRP A 44 -7.45 20.13 -22.74
C TRP A 44 -6.82 19.33 -21.59
N LEU A 45 -5.67 19.80 -21.07
CA LEU A 45 -5.00 19.15 -19.95
C LEU A 45 -5.68 19.54 -18.63
N LYS A 46 -6.55 18.66 -18.13
CA LYS A 46 -7.38 18.89 -16.92
C LYS A 46 -6.94 18.12 -15.68
N LEU A 47 -6.22 17.01 -15.86
CA LEU A 47 -6.00 16.03 -14.80
C LEU A 47 -4.54 15.59 -14.74
N LEU A 48 -3.94 15.73 -13.56
CA LEU A 48 -2.68 15.09 -13.22
C LEU A 48 -2.98 13.82 -12.41
N HIS A 49 -2.37 12.71 -12.81
CA HIS A 49 -2.52 11.42 -12.12
C HIS A 49 -1.15 10.86 -11.77
N TYR A 50 -1.04 10.23 -10.62
CA TYR A 50 0.08 9.36 -10.24
C TYR A 50 -0.42 8.14 -9.47
N HIS A 51 0.44 7.13 -9.32
CA HIS A 51 0.12 5.97 -8.49
C HIS A 51 1.40 5.35 -7.92
N ILE A 52 1.50 5.32 -6.59
CA ILE A 52 2.66 4.83 -5.84
C ILE A 52 2.60 3.35 -5.44
N GLY A 53 1.57 2.64 -5.91
CA GLY A 53 1.37 1.21 -5.68
C GLY A 53 0.20 0.93 -4.74
N SER A 54 -0.01 -0.34 -4.43
CA SER A 54 -1.06 -0.80 -3.53
C SER A 54 -0.48 -1.13 -2.16
N GLN A 55 -1.31 -1.05 -1.10
CA GLN A 55 -0.93 -1.37 0.26
C GLN A 55 0.29 -0.54 0.73
N ILE A 56 0.16 0.78 0.68
CA ILE A 56 1.19 1.66 1.21
C ILE A 56 1.07 1.64 2.73
N SER A 57 2.05 1.06 3.41
CA SER A 57 1.98 0.81 4.85
C SER A 57 2.33 2.03 5.70
N ALA A 58 3.01 3.03 5.12
CA ALA A 58 3.51 4.21 5.84
C ALA A 58 2.92 5.51 5.29
N VAL A 59 2.23 6.28 6.14
CA VAL A 59 1.61 7.58 5.75
C VAL A 59 2.61 8.58 5.20
N ARG A 60 3.83 8.62 5.76
CA ARG A 60 4.90 9.51 5.29
C ARG A 60 5.20 9.34 3.80
N ARG A 61 5.09 8.13 3.25
CA ARG A 61 5.34 7.89 1.82
C ARG A 61 4.23 8.43 0.93
N ILE A 62 2.98 8.40 1.43
CA ILE A 62 1.86 9.07 0.78
C ILE A 62 2.12 10.58 0.78
N GLN A 63 2.52 11.15 1.92
CA GLN A 63 2.86 12.57 2.03
C GLN A 63 3.95 12.99 1.04
N ASP A 64 5.06 12.25 0.98
CA ASP A 64 6.19 12.53 0.08
C ASP A 64 5.74 12.52 -1.40
N ALA A 65 4.95 11.52 -1.79
CA ALA A 65 4.44 11.38 -3.15
C ALA A 65 3.41 12.46 -3.52
N VAL A 66 2.46 12.76 -2.62
CA VAL A 66 1.48 13.83 -2.81
C VAL A 66 2.21 15.16 -2.98
N ARG A 67 3.19 15.46 -2.13
CA ARG A 67 3.97 16.71 -2.19
C ARG A 67 4.70 16.85 -3.52
N GLU A 68 5.33 15.77 -4.01
CA GLU A 68 5.99 15.76 -5.31
C GLU A 68 4.98 16.00 -6.45
N ALA A 69 3.86 15.27 -6.46
CA ALA A 69 2.82 15.40 -7.48
C ALA A 69 2.15 16.79 -7.48
N SER A 70 1.92 17.39 -6.30
CA SER A 70 1.38 18.74 -6.18
C SER A 70 2.30 19.78 -6.80
N ARG A 71 3.62 19.61 -6.73
CA ARG A 71 4.58 20.49 -7.41
C ARG A 71 4.47 20.37 -8.93
N PHE A 72 4.34 19.15 -9.46
CA PHE A 72 4.05 18.96 -10.89
C PHE A 72 2.73 19.63 -11.30
N TYR A 73 1.68 19.53 -10.46
CA TYR A 73 0.39 20.17 -10.71
C TYR A 73 0.51 21.69 -10.81
N VAL A 74 1.21 22.31 -9.86
CA VAL A 74 1.49 23.75 -9.84
C VAL A 74 2.25 24.19 -11.09
N GLU A 75 3.30 23.47 -11.49
CA GLU A 75 4.08 23.84 -12.67
C GLU A 75 3.25 23.72 -13.97
N LEU A 76 2.40 22.69 -14.08
CA LEU A 76 1.45 22.59 -15.20
C LEU A 76 0.47 23.76 -15.26
N LYS A 77 -0.08 24.19 -14.10
CA LYS A 77 -0.90 25.42 -14.01
C LYS A 77 -0.12 26.65 -14.47
N ARG A 78 1.13 26.80 -14.04
CA ARG A 78 2.02 27.92 -14.42
C ARG A 78 2.37 27.92 -15.91
N PHE A 79 2.47 26.75 -16.52
CA PHE A 79 2.62 26.63 -17.98
C PHE A 79 1.36 27.01 -18.77
N GLY A 80 0.25 27.29 -18.10
CA GLY A 80 -1.01 27.70 -18.71
C GLY A 80 -2.00 26.56 -18.95
N ALA A 81 -1.73 25.35 -18.44
CA ALA A 81 -2.73 24.29 -18.49
C ALA A 81 -3.93 24.64 -17.60
N GLU A 82 -5.13 24.30 -18.05
CA GLU A 82 -6.34 24.62 -17.28
C GLU A 82 -6.38 23.83 -15.97
N MET A 83 -5.98 22.55 -16.02
CA MET A 83 -6.01 21.60 -14.91
C MET A 83 -7.39 21.62 -14.20
N GLY A 84 -7.45 21.15 -12.95
CA GLY A 84 -8.68 21.08 -12.17
C GLY A 84 -8.84 19.81 -11.35
N PHE A 85 -8.12 18.74 -11.71
CA PHE A 85 -8.12 17.47 -10.99
C PHE A 85 -6.70 17.00 -10.68
N LEU A 86 -6.51 16.58 -9.43
CA LEU A 86 -5.33 15.85 -8.97
C LEU A 86 -5.78 14.48 -8.48
N ASP A 87 -5.44 13.45 -9.24
CA ASP A 87 -5.72 12.06 -8.93
C ASP A 87 -4.51 11.42 -8.26
N VAL A 88 -4.69 11.06 -6.99
CA VAL A 88 -3.65 10.47 -6.14
C VAL A 88 -3.53 8.96 -6.30
N GLY A 89 -4.37 8.38 -7.17
CA GLY A 89 -4.47 6.94 -7.40
C GLY A 89 -4.93 6.18 -6.17
N GLY A 90 -4.68 4.87 -6.17
CA GLY A 90 -4.86 4.02 -4.99
C GLY A 90 -3.66 4.10 -4.03
N GLY A 91 -3.70 3.28 -2.98
CA GLY A 91 -2.56 3.14 -2.06
C GLY A 91 -2.98 3.03 -0.60
N LEU A 92 -4.19 3.51 -0.26
CA LEU A 92 -4.80 3.31 1.06
C LEU A 92 -4.71 1.84 1.48
N GLY A 93 -3.98 1.62 2.57
CA GLY A 93 -3.74 0.31 3.14
C GLY A 93 -4.98 -0.29 3.81
N ILE A 94 -4.90 -1.59 4.09
CA ILE A 94 -5.79 -2.29 5.01
C ILE A 94 -4.93 -2.95 6.08
N ASP A 95 -5.36 -2.83 7.33
CA ASP A 95 -4.73 -3.53 8.44
C ASP A 95 -5.24 -4.98 8.50
N TYR A 96 -4.51 -5.92 7.88
CA TYR A 96 -4.95 -7.32 7.80
C TYR A 96 -4.66 -8.12 9.07
N ASP A 97 -3.64 -7.74 9.84
CA ASP A 97 -3.22 -8.43 11.05
C ASP A 97 -3.60 -7.70 12.36
N GLY A 98 -4.11 -6.48 12.26
CA GLY A 98 -4.56 -5.68 13.41
C GLY A 98 -3.43 -5.01 14.18
N SER A 99 -2.19 -5.06 13.68
CA SER A 99 -1.02 -4.57 14.39
C SER A 99 -0.86 -3.04 14.33
N ARG A 100 -1.50 -2.37 13.36
CA ARG A 100 -1.32 -0.94 13.05
C ARG A 100 0.16 -0.54 12.88
N THR A 101 0.93 -1.37 12.19
CA THR A 101 2.36 -1.14 11.94
C THR A 101 2.63 -0.80 10.48
N ASP A 102 3.84 -0.34 10.17
CA ASP A 102 4.28 -0.10 8.78
C ASP A 102 4.73 -1.39 8.05
N PHE A 103 4.39 -2.56 8.62
CA PHE A 103 4.68 -3.87 8.04
C PHE A 103 3.82 -4.17 6.80
N ASP A 104 4.29 -5.08 5.95
CA ASP A 104 3.69 -5.34 4.62
C ASP A 104 2.20 -5.76 4.65
N SER A 105 1.73 -6.35 5.75
CA SER A 105 0.33 -6.77 5.97
C SER A 105 -0.50 -5.77 6.79
N SER A 106 0.05 -4.62 7.13
CA SER A 106 -0.62 -3.61 7.95
C SER A 106 -0.46 -2.19 7.38
N MET A 107 -0.88 -1.20 8.15
CA MET A 107 -0.63 0.22 7.91
C MET A 107 -0.50 0.98 9.23
N ASN A 108 0.38 1.98 9.27
CA ASN A 108 0.62 2.78 10.48
C ASN A 108 -0.27 4.03 10.61
N TYR A 109 -1.37 4.08 9.87
CA TYR A 109 -2.29 5.22 9.78
C TYR A 109 -3.73 4.73 9.62
N ASP A 110 -4.69 5.64 9.73
CA ASP A 110 -6.09 5.37 9.44
C ASP A 110 -6.65 6.22 8.30
N LEU A 111 -7.95 6.05 7.98
CA LEU A 111 -8.60 6.76 6.89
C LEU A 111 -8.60 8.29 7.08
N ALA A 112 -8.73 8.75 8.32
CA ALA A 112 -8.75 10.19 8.61
C ALA A 112 -7.35 10.78 8.40
N GLU A 113 -6.32 10.13 8.93
CA GLU A 113 -4.94 10.53 8.75
C GLU A 113 -4.51 10.47 7.27
N TYR A 114 -4.96 9.47 6.51
CA TYR A 114 -4.78 9.39 5.06
C TYR A 114 -5.36 10.60 4.34
N ALA A 115 -6.63 10.93 4.61
CA ALA A 115 -7.33 12.02 3.97
C ALA A 115 -6.72 13.39 4.33
N GLU A 116 -6.44 13.60 5.62
CA GLU A 116 -5.81 14.82 6.12
C GLU A 116 -4.42 15.01 5.51
N THR A 117 -3.59 13.96 5.48
CA THR A 117 -2.25 14.02 4.87
C THR A 117 -2.33 14.49 3.42
N ILE A 118 -3.27 13.97 2.63
CA ILE A 118 -3.44 14.35 1.23
C ILE A 118 -3.91 15.79 1.10
N VAL A 119 -5.00 16.14 1.78
CA VAL A 119 -5.64 17.46 1.67
C VAL A 119 -4.68 18.55 2.14
N THR A 120 -4.10 18.41 3.33
CA THR A 120 -3.18 19.40 3.90
C THR A 120 -1.93 19.57 3.03
N THR A 121 -1.34 18.48 2.54
CA THR A 121 -0.14 18.58 1.69
C THR A 121 -0.42 19.26 0.36
N ILE A 122 -1.60 19.02 -0.25
CA ILE A 122 -2.01 19.70 -1.48
C ILE A 122 -2.26 21.18 -1.22
N ALA A 123 -3.00 21.50 -0.14
CA ALA A 123 -3.30 22.87 0.25
C ALA A 123 -2.02 23.67 0.48
N GLU A 124 -1.08 23.16 1.29
CA GLU A 124 0.22 23.81 1.55
C GLU A 124 0.95 24.18 0.26
N VAL A 125 1.12 23.23 -0.66
CA VAL A 125 1.85 23.47 -1.91
C VAL A 125 1.11 24.45 -2.84
N CYS A 126 -0.22 24.39 -2.88
CA CYS A 126 -1.03 25.28 -3.70
C CYS A 126 -1.05 26.71 -3.13
N ASP A 127 -1.19 26.86 -1.81
CA ASP A 127 -1.19 28.14 -1.10
C ASP A 127 0.16 28.85 -1.22
N GLU A 128 1.27 28.13 -1.00
CA GLU A 128 2.64 28.63 -1.20
C GLU A 128 2.88 29.12 -2.64
N SER A 129 2.17 28.54 -3.61
CA SER A 129 2.34 28.82 -5.02
C SER A 129 1.29 29.78 -5.59
N GLU A 130 0.35 30.24 -4.76
CA GLU A 130 -0.82 31.06 -5.13
C GLU A 130 -1.65 30.44 -6.28
N ILE A 131 -1.81 29.11 -6.25
CA ILE A 131 -2.58 28.36 -7.23
C ILE A 131 -3.90 27.87 -6.60
N ALA A 132 -5.00 27.97 -7.36
CA ALA A 132 -6.29 27.43 -6.92
C ALA A 132 -6.22 25.92 -6.67
N HIS A 133 -6.84 25.48 -5.57
CA HIS A 133 -6.83 24.08 -5.15
C HIS A 133 -7.54 23.17 -6.18
N PRO A 134 -6.99 22.00 -6.51
CA PRO A 134 -7.65 21.04 -7.39
C PRO A 134 -8.80 20.30 -6.70
N ASN A 135 -9.68 19.72 -7.51
CA ASN A 135 -10.50 18.60 -7.04
C ASN A 135 -9.62 17.36 -6.86
N ILE A 136 -9.76 16.69 -5.72
CA ILE A 136 -8.95 15.52 -5.38
C ILE A 136 -9.74 14.25 -5.77
N VAL A 137 -9.08 13.36 -6.50
CA VAL A 137 -9.60 12.02 -6.83
C VAL A 137 -8.71 10.98 -6.19
N THR A 138 -9.31 9.89 -5.69
CA THR A 138 -8.59 8.76 -5.13
C THR A 138 -9.20 7.43 -5.61
N GLU A 139 -8.36 6.45 -5.90
CA GLU A 139 -8.73 5.17 -6.52
C GLU A 139 -8.54 4.00 -5.52
N THR A 140 -9.08 4.13 -4.32
CA THR A 140 -8.85 3.23 -3.16
C THR A 140 -9.60 1.89 -3.25
N GLY A 141 -9.48 1.19 -4.38
CA GLY A 141 -10.22 -0.05 -4.66
C GLY A 141 -10.07 -1.11 -3.57
N ARG A 142 -8.84 -1.38 -3.09
CA ARG A 142 -8.59 -2.34 -1.99
C ARG A 142 -9.39 -2.00 -0.74
N ALA A 143 -9.34 -0.74 -0.32
CA ALA A 143 -10.02 -0.31 0.90
C ALA A 143 -11.54 -0.46 0.80
N LEU A 144 -12.11 -0.21 -0.38
CA LEU A 144 -13.54 -0.37 -0.65
C LEU A 144 -14.01 -1.82 -0.60
N VAL A 145 -13.20 -2.78 -1.08
CA VAL A 145 -13.66 -4.17 -1.30
C VAL A 145 -13.07 -5.19 -0.33
N ALA A 146 -12.01 -4.88 0.43
CA ALA A 146 -11.30 -5.89 1.23
C ALA A 146 -12.21 -6.61 2.24
N HIS A 147 -13.17 -5.89 2.83
CA HIS A 147 -14.07 -6.42 3.87
C HIS A 147 -15.42 -6.92 3.32
N SER A 148 -15.63 -6.92 2.00
CA SER A 148 -16.94 -7.24 1.41
C SER A 148 -17.19 -8.74 1.23
N SER A 149 -16.20 -9.60 1.50
CA SER A 149 -16.31 -11.05 1.28
C SER A 149 -15.63 -11.86 2.37
N LEU A 150 -16.16 -13.05 2.63
CA LEU A 150 -15.63 -14.04 3.56
C LEU A 150 -15.62 -15.41 2.89
N LEU A 151 -14.49 -16.12 2.95
CA LEU A 151 -14.40 -17.51 2.52
C LEU A 151 -14.61 -18.43 3.72
N VAL A 152 -15.70 -19.20 3.71
CA VAL A 152 -16.02 -20.19 4.75
C VAL A 152 -15.87 -21.58 4.17
N VAL A 153 -15.00 -22.40 4.78
CA VAL A 153 -14.79 -23.80 4.39
C VAL A 153 -14.88 -24.69 5.63
N PRO A 154 -15.51 -25.88 5.54
CA PRO A 154 -15.52 -26.83 6.65
C PRO A 154 -14.13 -27.44 6.86
N VAL A 155 -13.80 -27.76 8.11
CA VAL A 155 -12.64 -28.60 8.43
C VAL A 155 -13.00 -30.05 8.13
N MET A 156 -12.37 -30.64 7.12
CA MET A 156 -12.66 -32.00 6.67
C MET A 156 -12.02 -33.06 7.57
N GLU A 157 -10.78 -32.82 7.98
CA GLU A 157 -10.00 -33.73 8.83
C GLU A 157 -9.05 -32.91 9.69
N ALA A 158 -8.79 -33.38 10.92
CA ALA A 158 -7.78 -32.81 11.79
C ALA A 158 -6.90 -33.94 12.32
N SER A 159 -5.62 -33.93 11.96
CA SER A 159 -4.64 -34.80 12.57
C SER A 159 -4.23 -34.23 13.93
N ARG A 160 -4.34 -35.04 14.98
CA ARG A 160 -3.88 -34.71 16.32
C ARG A 160 -2.88 -35.78 16.75
N PRO A 161 -1.81 -35.40 17.48
CA PRO A 161 -0.96 -36.39 18.12
C PRO A 161 -1.84 -37.33 18.95
N ALA A 162 -1.69 -38.64 18.77
CA ALA A 162 -2.50 -39.65 19.45
C ALA A 162 -2.34 -39.61 20.99
N GLY A 163 -1.36 -38.84 21.49
CA GLY A 163 -1.11 -38.62 22.92
C GLY A 163 -0.56 -39.84 23.66
N LYS A 164 -0.61 -41.03 23.06
CA LYS A 164 -0.10 -42.28 23.62
C LYS A 164 0.79 -42.97 22.60
N VAL A 165 1.98 -43.36 23.05
CA VAL A 165 2.86 -44.26 22.30
C VAL A 165 2.20 -45.64 22.27
N ASP A 166 2.29 -46.35 21.15
CA ASP A 166 1.79 -47.73 21.06
C ASP A 166 2.51 -48.61 22.09
N ALA A 167 1.75 -49.24 22.98
CA ALA A 167 2.27 -50.12 24.02
C ALA A 167 3.17 -51.24 23.44
N LYS A 168 2.88 -51.72 22.23
CA LYS A 168 3.73 -52.71 21.55
C LYS A 168 5.10 -52.18 21.20
N LEU A 169 5.24 -50.87 20.94
CA LEU A 169 6.52 -50.23 20.68
C LEU A 169 7.30 -50.01 21.98
N ILE A 170 6.62 -49.67 23.08
CA ILE A 170 7.20 -49.57 24.42
C ILE A 170 7.80 -50.91 24.84
N GLU A 171 7.04 -52.00 24.67
CA GLU A 171 7.50 -53.36 25.04
C GLU A 171 8.63 -53.87 24.15
N LYS A 172 8.65 -53.49 22.87
CA LYS A 172 9.60 -54.01 21.88
C LYS A 172 10.96 -53.31 21.89
N TYR A 173 11.01 -52.02 22.23
CA TYR A 173 12.21 -51.20 22.12
C TYR A 173 12.51 -50.47 23.42
N THR A 174 13.63 -50.79 24.06
CA THR A 174 14.06 -50.16 25.32
C THR A 174 14.16 -48.63 25.23
N SER A 175 14.66 -48.10 24.11
CA SER A 175 14.74 -46.65 23.88
C SER A 175 13.38 -45.96 23.81
N VAL A 176 12.32 -46.66 23.39
CA VAL A 176 10.95 -46.13 23.38
C VAL A 176 10.37 -46.13 24.78
N ALA A 177 10.69 -47.13 25.60
CA ALA A 177 10.30 -47.16 27.01
C ALA A 177 10.93 -46.02 27.82
N GLU A 178 12.24 -45.78 27.65
CA GLU A 178 12.97 -44.68 28.31
C GLU A 178 12.39 -43.31 27.92
N LEU A 179 12.08 -43.11 26.64
CA LEU A 179 11.44 -41.87 26.16
C LEU A 179 10.02 -41.69 26.70
N ASN A 180 9.26 -42.77 26.85
CA ASN A 180 7.91 -42.72 27.43
C ASN A 180 7.95 -42.39 28.93
N GLU A 181 8.88 -42.96 29.68
CA GLU A 181 9.09 -42.66 31.10
C GLU A 181 9.50 -41.20 31.31
N LEU A 182 10.47 -40.70 30.53
CA LEU A 182 10.85 -39.29 30.57
C LEU A 182 9.69 -38.36 30.20
N HIS A 183 8.86 -38.74 29.23
CA HIS A 183 7.66 -38.00 28.87
C HIS A 183 6.67 -37.92 30.03
N ASP A 184 6.44 -39.03 30.74
CA ASP A 184 5.54 -39.11 31.89
C ASP A 184 6.08 -38.25 33.07
N GLU A 185 7.39 -38.30 33.35
CA GLU A 185 8.04 -37.46 34.36
C GLU A 185 7.90 -35.96 34.06
N LEU A 186 8.17 -35.54 32.81
CA LEU A 186 8.05 -34.14 32.39
C LEU A 186 6.60 -33.66 32.39
N SER A 187 5.66 -34.55 32.07
CA SER A 187 4.23 -34.25 32.09
C SER A 187 3.70 -34.10 33.52
N ALA A 188 4.20 -34.90 34.47
CA ALA A 188 3.88 -34.80 35.90
C ALA A 188 4.50 -33.58 36.59
N ARG A 189 5.54 -32.97 36.01
CA ARG A 189 6.24 -31.78 36.55
C ARG A 189 5.69 -30.43 36.07
N ARG A 190 4.64 -30.41 35.25
CA ARG A 190 3.98 -29.14 34.88
C ARG A 190 3.33 -28.51 36.13
N PRO A 191 3.55 -27.22 36.44
CA PRO A 191 2.87 -26.53 37.53
C PRO A 191 1.37 -26.38 37.29
#